data_AF-A0A9E4JBY5-F1
#
_entry.id   AF-A0A9E4JBY5-F1
#
_cell.length_a   1.000
_cell.length_b   1.000
_cell.length_c   1.000
_cell.angle_alpha   90.00
_cell.angle_beta   90.00
_cell.angle_gamma   90.00
#
_symmetry.space_group_name_H-M   'P 1'
#
loop_
_entity.id
_entity.type
_entity.pdbx_description
1 polymer ?
#
loop_
_entity_poly.entity_id
_entity_poly.type
_entity_poly.pdbx_seq_one_letter_code
_entity_poly.pdbx_strand_id
1 'polypeptide(L)'
;MRQDLIDELAYLLNIQKTRGYKPGWVWYSLCNAFSPFTQSELEYIAASLGYQSSWAWHRFREQQESKKEEYDKQRSGRYNYQRTSNFQKYLDFMELNPHFTQEDLKRSYRKKVRQLHPDAAGSNEEFIFLYNIYQYLQNYLLTQQDIV
;
A
#
# COMPACT_ATOMS: atom_id res chain seq x y z
N MET A 1 -24.86 15.30 8.90
CA MET A 1 -24.24 16.44 8.19
C MET A 1 -23.57 17.29 9.24
N ARG A 2 -22.29 17.64 9.06
CA ARG A 2 -21.54 18.40 10.09
C ARG A 2 -22.01 19.86 10.14
N GLN A 3 -22.24 20.39 11.33
CA GLN A 3 -22.82 21.73 11.51
C GLN A 3 -21.83 22.85 11.16
N ASP A 4 -20.57 22.68 11.58
CA ASP A 4 -19.44 23.56 11.24
C ASP A 4 -19.25 23.74 9.72
N LEU A 5 -19.47 22.68 8.93
CA LEU A 5 -19.45 22.73 7.47
C LEU A 5 -20.59 23.58 6.88
N ILE A 6 -21.79 23.49 7.46
CA ILE A 6 -22.95 24.29 7.01
C ILE A 6 -22.69 25.77 7.30
N ASP A 7 -22.21 26.06 8.51
CA ASP A 7 -21.93 27.41 8.96
C ASP A 7 -20.83 28.06 8.10
N GLU A 8 -19.74 27.32 7.83
CA GLU A 8 -18.66 27.79 6.96
C GLU A 8 -19.13 27.99 5.51
N LEU A 9 -19.92 27.06 4.96
CA LEU A 9 -20.46 27.20 3.60
C LEU A 9 -21.32 28.47 3.49
N ALA A 10 -22.18 28.74 4.47
CA ALA A 10 -22.99 29.96 4.51
C ALA A 10 -22.11 31.22 4.57
N TYR A 11 -21.06 31.20 5.38
CA TYR A 11 -20.08 32.28 5.47
C TYR A 11 -19.36 32.52 4.13
N LEU A 12 -18.84 31.48 3.51
CA LEU A 12 -18.14 31.55 2.23
C LEU A 12 -19.05 32.00 1.08
N LEU A 13 -20.32 31.59 1.06
CA LEU A 13 -21.31 32.06 0.09
C LEU A 13 -21.58 33.57 0.25
N ASN A 14 -21.59 34.08 1.49
CA ASN A 14 -21.72 35.52 1.73
C ASN A 14 -20.50 36.29 1.20
N ILE A 15 -19.29 35.78 1.44
CA ILE A 15 -18.07 36.35 0.87
C ILE A 15 -18.11 36.31 -0.66
N GLN A 16 -18.55 35.18 -1.23
CA GLN A 16 -18.66 35.02 -2.67
C GLN A 16 -19.55 36.11 -3.29
N LYS A 17 -20.73 36.34 -2.70
CA LYS A 17 -21.68 37.36 -3.17
C LYS A 17 -21.12 38.77 -3.02
N THR A 18 -20.48 39.08 -1.90
CA THR A 18 -19.97 40.43 -1.61
C THR A 18 -18.73 40.79 -2.42
N ARG A 19 -17.86 39.81 -2.70
CA ARG A 19 -16.58 40.02 -3.42
C ARG A 19 -16.61 39.60 -4.89
N GLY A 20 -17.73 39.02 -5.35
CA GLY A 20 -17.87 38.56 -6.73
C GLY A 20 -16.99 37.35 -7.07
N TYR A 21 -16.66 36.50 -6.09
CA TYR A 21 -15.87 35.29 -6.37
C TYR A 21 -16.68 34.23 -7.13
N LYS A 22 -15.97 33.36 -7.84
CA LYS A 22 -16.59 32.22 -8.54
C LYS A 22 -16.96 31.11 -7.53
N PRO A 23 -18.01 30.31 -7.79
CA PRO A 23 -18.37 29.16 -6.94
C PRO A 23 -17.22 28.16 -6.71
N GLY A 24 -16.30 28.03 -7.68
CA GLY A 24 -15.10 27.20 -7.53
C GLY A 24 -14.16 27.65 -6.39
N TRP A 25 -14.15 28.93 -6.03
CA TRP A 25 -13.38 29.44 -4.89
C TRP A 25 -13.94 28.94 -3.56
N VAL A 26 -15.27 28.91 -3.42
CA VAL A 26 -15.95 28.35 -2.24
C VAL A 26 -15.61 26.87 -2.11
N TRP A 27 -15.70 26.12 -3.21
CA TRP A 27 -15.31 24.72 -3.24
C TRP A 27 -13.86 24.48 -2.80
N TYR A 28 -12.91 25.27 -3.33
CA TYR A 28 -11.50 25.16 -2.95
C TYR A 28 -11.27 25.45 -1.46
N SER A 29 -11.94 26.48 -0.92
CA SER A 29 -11.85 26.85 0.49
C SER A 29 -12.39 25.75 1.39
N LEU A 30 -13.52 25.14 1.02
CA LEU A 30 -14.09 24.00 1.74
C LEU A 30 -13.18 22.78 1.71
N CYS A 31 -12.57 22.46 0.55
CA CYS A 31 -11.66 21.32 0.42
C CYS A 31 -10.49 21.41 1.39
N ASN A 32 -9.93 22.61 1.59
CA ASN A 32 -8.80 22.80 2.48
C ASN A 32 -9.15 22.59 3.96
N ALA A 33 -10.38 22.91 4.36
CA ALA A 33 -10.80 22.86 5.76
C ALA A 33 -11.54 21.58 6.16
N PHE A 34 -12.30 20.97 5.25
CA PHE A 34 -13.29 19.94 5.60
C PHE A 34 -13.15 18.61 4.85
N SER A 35 -12.22 18.51 3.89
CA SER A 35 -11.96 17.25 3.18
C SER A 35 -11.44 16.17 4.14
N PRO A 36 -11.85 14.90 4.00
CA PRO A 36 -12.77 14.34 2.99
C PRO A 36 -14.25 14.60 3.31
N PHE A 37 -15.10 14.48 2.30
CA PHE A 37 -16.55 14.73 2.42
C PHE A 37 -17.35 13.43 2.28
N THR A 38 -18.48 13.36 2.99
CA THR A 38 -19.48 12.31 2.76
C THR A 38 -20.30 12.62 1.50
N GLN A 39 -20.99 11.61 0.95
CA GLN A 39 -21.85 11.80 -0.23
C GLN A 39 -22.93 12.86 0.02
N SER A 40 -23.63 12.81 1.16
CA SER A 40 -24.67 13.78 1.50
C SER A 40 -24.13 15.20 1.66
N GLU A 41 -22.90 15.36 2.14
CA GLU A 41 -22.24 16.67 2.22
C GLU A 41 -21.91 17.21 0.82
N LEU A 42 -21.45 16.36 -0.11
CA LEU A 42 -21.18 16.76 -1.49
C LEU A 42 -22.46 17.13 -2.23
N GLU A 43 -23.56 16.40 -2.01
CA GLU A 43 -24.88 16.73 -2.56
C GLU A 43 -25.38 18.07 -2.04
N TYR A 44 -25.21 18.34 -0.73
CA TYR A 44 -25.56 19.61 -0.13
C TYR A 44 -24.74 20.77 -0.70
N ILE A 45 -23.41 20.61 -0.78
CA ILE A 45 -22.50 21.60 -1.38
C ILE A 45 -22.87 21.86 -2.84
N ALA A 46 -23.15 20.81 -3.61
CA ALA A 46 -23.55 20.93 -5.02
C ALA A 46 -24.83 21.77 -5.15
N ALA A 47 -25.85 21.48 -4.36
CA ALA A 47 -27.09 22.23 -4.35
C ALA A 47 -26.86 23.72 -3.97
N SER A 48 -26.03 23.99 -2.97
CA SER A 48 -25.73 25.38 -2.55
C SER A 48 -24.91 26.17 -3.57
N LEU A 49 -24.04 25.52 -4.34
CA LEU A 49 -23.22 26.16 -5.38
C LEU A 49 -23.91 26.20 -6.76
N GLY A 50 -25.10 25.59 -6.89
CA GLY A 50 -25.82 25.49 -8.16
C GLY A 50 -25.25 24.45 -9.13
N TYR A 51 -24.49 23.48 -8.62
CA TYR A 51 -23.99 22.35 -9.42
C TYR A 51 -25.03 21.24 -9.54
N GLN A 52 -24.87 20.43 -10.59
CA GLN A 52 -25.71 19.26 -10.84
C GLN A 52 -25.39 18.12 -9.86
N SER A 53 -26.37 17.29 -9.51
CA SER A 53 -26.17 16.17 -8.57
C SER A 53 -25.10 15.16 -9.05
N SER A 54 -24.93 15.00 -10.36
CA SER A 54 -23.86 14.17 -10.94
C SER A 54 -22.46 14.64 -10.53
N TRP A 55 -22.27 15.95 -10.28
CA TRP A 55 -21.00 16.50 -9.80
C TRP A 55 -20.64 15.93 -8.42
N ALA A 56 -21.60 15.84 -7.50
CA ALA A 56 -21.39 15.31 -6.16
C ALA A 56 -20.95 13.83 -6.22
N TRP A 57 -21.60 13.06 -7.08
CA TRP A 57 -21.24 11.66 -7.31
C TRP A 57 -19.83 11.50 -7.90
N HIS A 58 -19.46 12.32 -8.89
CA HIS A 58 -18.11 12.29 -9.46
C HIS A 58 -17.05 12.61 -8.41
N ARG A 59 -17.28 13.64 -7.58
CA ARG A 59 -16.37 14.00 -6.47
C ARG A 59 -16.28 12.92 -5.39
N PHE A 60 -17.39 12.27 -5.07
CA PHE A 60 -17.39 11.18 -4.11
C PHE A 60 -16.58 9.99 -4.64
N ARG A 61 -16.75 9.63 -5.92
CA ARG A 61 -15.99 8.56 -6.56
C ARG A 61 -14.48 8.86 -6.58
N GLU A 62 -14.08 10.06 -6.97
CA GLU A 62 -12.67 10.49 -6.99
C GLU A 62 -12.00 10.32 -5.61
N GLN A 63 -12.72 10.61 -4.51
CA GLN A 63 -12.20 10.43 -3.14
C GLN A 63 -12.01 8.95 -2.75
N GLN A 64 -12.80 8.05 -3.31
CA GLN A 64 -12.68 6.61 -3.04
C GLN A 64 -11.53 5.99 -3.86
N GLU A 65 -11.36 6.43 -5.11
CA GLU A 65 -10.30 5.94 -6.00
C GLU A 65 -8.91 6.36 -5.49
N SER A 66 -8.74 7.60 -5.03
CA SER A 66 -7.47 8.07 -4.45
C SER A 66 -7.08 7.29 -3.18
N LYS A 67 -8.05 6.98 -2.30
CA LYS A 67 -7.80 6.14 -1.10
C LYS A 67 -7.41 4.71 -1.47
N LYS A 68 -8.04 4.14 -2.50
CA LYS A 68 -7.73 2.79 -2.97
C LYS A 68 -6.33 2.71 -3.59
N GLU A 69 -5.97 3.67 -4.44
CA GLU A 69 -4.64 3.73 -5.04
C GLU A 69 -3.52 3.93 -4.00
N GLU A 70 -3.76 4.77 -3.00
CA GLU A 70 -2.79 4.97 -1.91
C GLU A 70 -2.61 3.70 -1.08
N TYR A 71 -3.71 3.01 -0.76
CA TYR A 71 -3.69 1.72 -0.08
C TYR A 71 -2.93 0.66 -0.89
N ASP A 72 -3.16 0.57 -2.20
CA ASP A 72 -2.50 -0.39 -3.08
C ASP A 72 -1.00 -0.09 -3.24
N LYS A 73 -0.61 1.20 -3.29
CA LYS A 73 0.80 1.64 -3.26
C LYS A 73 1.49 1.30 -1.94
N GLN A 74 0.82 1.54 -0.81
CA GLN A 74 1.36 1.20 0.51
C GLN A 74 1.50 -0.32 0.69
N ARG A 75 0.53 -1.09 0.20
CA ARG A 75 0.53 -2.56 0.24
C ARG A 75 1.65 -3.17 -0.61
N SER A 76 1.80 -2.71 -1.86
CA SER A 76 2.87 -3.17 -2.76
C SER A 76 4.26 -2.75 -2.28
N GLY A 77 4.41 -1.54 -1.73
CA GLY A 77 5.65 -1.09 -1.10
C GLY A 77 6.08 -1.93 0.11
N ARG A 78 5.14 -2.23 1.02
CA ARG A 78 5.40 -3.14 2.16
C ARG A 78 5.76 -4.56 1.72
N TYR A 79 5.07 -5.09 0.73
CA TYR A 79 5.33 -6.43 0.21
C TYR A 79 6.74 -6.53 -0.40
N ASN A 80 7.15 -5.54 -1.20
CA ASN A 80 8.49 -5.51 -1.80
C ASN A 80 9.60 -5.34 -0.76
N TYR A 81 9.42 -4.47 0.24
CA TYR A 81 10.40 -4.31 1.32
C TYR A 81 10.57 -5.59 2.14
N GLN A 82 9.47 -6.26 2.51
CA GLN A 82 9.50 -7.53 3.23
C GLN A 82 10.13 -8.66 2.39
N ARG A 83 9.90 -8.66 1.07
CA ARG A 83 10.50 -9.63 0.15
C ARG A 83 12.02 -9.46 0.09
N THR A 84 12.52 -8.23 -0.05
CA THR A 84 13.96 -7.94 -0.08
C THR A 84 14.62 -8.24 1.28
N SER A 85 13.96 -7.91 2.39
CA SER A 85 14.49 -8.20 3.73
C SER A 85 14.56 -9.70 4.01
N ASN A 86 13.56 -10.47 3.58
CA ASN A 86 13.54 -11.93 3.75
C ASN A 86 14.56 -12.60 2.84
N PHE A 87 14.72 -12.15 1.60
CA PHE A 87 15.72 -12.68 0.67
C PHE A 87 17.14 -12.54 1.24
N GLN A 88 17.52 -11.34 1.70
CA GLN A 88 18.84 -11.13 2.30
C GLN A 88 19.03 -11.99 3.55
N LYS A 89 18.03 -12.02 4.45
CA LYS A 89 18.07 -12.86 5.65
C LYS A 89 18.27 -14.35 5.32
N TYR A 90 17.66 -14.84 4.25
CA TYR A 90 17.79 -16.22 3.81
C TYR A 90 19.16 -16.50 3.19
N LEU A 91 19.72 -15.57 2.42
CA LEU A 91 21.09 -15.65 1.93
C LEU A 91 22.09 -15.71 3.07
N ASP A 92 21.93 -14.82 4.07
CA ASP A 92 22.81 -14.77 5.24
C ASP A 92 22.74 -16.08 6.04
N PHE A 93 21.52 -16.60 6.28
CA PHE A 93 21.32 -17.88 6.98
C PHE A 93 21.97 -19.06 6.25
N MET A 94 21.88 -19.06 4.91
CA MET A 94 22.48 -20.07 4.05
C MET A 94 23.94 -19.79 3.72
N GLU A 95 24.53 -18.69 4.22
CA GLU A 95 25.91 -18.27 3.90
C GLU A 95 26.16 -18.18 2.38
N LEU A 96 25.18 -17.67 1.63
CA LEU A 96 25.20 -17.57 0.16
C LEU A 96 25.41 -16.12 -0.31
N ASN A 97 26.12 -15.97 -1.44
CA ASN A 97 26.22 -14.70 -2.15
C ASN A 97 24.91 -14.42 -2.91
N PRO A 98 24.47 -13.16 -3.10
CA PRO A 98 23.32 -12.81 -3.95
C PRO A 98 23.33 -13.42 -5.37
N HIS A 99 24.51 -13.71 -5.94
CA HIS A 99 24.70 -14.33 -7.25
C HIS A 99 24.98 -15.85 -7.18
N PHE A 100 24.41 -16.53 -6.19
CA PHE A 100 24.60 -17.97 -5.99
C PHE A 100 24.03 -18.82 -7.13
N THR A 101 24.66 -19.97 -7.40
CA THR A 101 24.16 -20.95 -8.36
C THR A 101 23.27 -22.01 -7.69
N GLN A 102 22.59 -22.82 -8.51
CA GLN A 102 21.82 -23.97 -8.00
C GLN A 102 22.72 -24.97 -7.25
N GLU A 103 23.98 -25.12 -7.66
CA GLU A 103 24.94 -25.99 -6.98
C GLU A 103 25.35 -25.43 -5.63
N ASP A 104 25.56 -24.12 -5.52
CA ASP A 104 25.89 -23.44 -4.26
C ASP A 104 24.75 -23.60 -3.24
N LEU A 105 23.50 -23.41 -3.69
CA LEU A 105 22.31 -23.60 -2.85
C LEU A 105 22.23 -25.04 -2.32
N LYS A 106 22.39 -26.03 -3.20
CA LYS A 106 22.38 -27.46 -2.82
C LYS A 106 23.51 -27.81 -1.87
N ARG A 107 24.71 -27.27 -2.09
CA ARG A 107 25.89 -27.49 -1.24
C ARG A 107 25.66 -26.92 0.17
N SER A 108 25.19 -25.68 0.26
CA SER A 108 24.89 -25.04 1.54
C SER A 108 23.77 -25.77 2.30
N TYR A 109 22.69 -26.15 1.60
CA TYR A 109 21.60 -26.92 2.20
C TYR A 109 22.09 -28.23 2.82
N ARG A 110 22.90 -29.02 2.10
CA ARG A 110 23.46 -30.27 2.64
C ARG A 110 24.37 -30.02 3.86
N LYS A 111 25.12 -28.93 3.87
CA LYS A 111 25.96 -28.52 5.01
C LYS A 111 25.10 -28.22 6.23
N LYS A 112 24.04 -27.41 6.08
CA LYS A 112 23.12 -27.03 7.17
C LYS A 112 22.28 -28.21 7.67
N VAL A 113 21.81 -29.09 6.77
CA VAL A 113 21.10 -30.33 7.14
C VAL A 113 21.95 -31.20 8.06
N ARG A 114 23.25 -31.36 7.78
CA ARG A 114 24.15 -32.13 8.65
C ARG A 114 24.38 -31.49 10.02
N GLN A 115 24.29 -30.15 10.10
CA GLN A 115 24.47 -29.40 11.34
C GLN A 115 23.20 -29.37 12.20
N LEU A 116 22.03 -29.35 11.56
CA LEU A 116 20.71 -29.18 12.19
C LEU A 116 19.90 -30.47 12.26
N HIS A 117 20.50 -31.63 11.92
CA HIS A 117 19.79 -32.90 11.96
C HIS A 117 19.35 -33.21 13.42
N PRO A 118 18.11 -33.66 13.65
CA PRO A 118 17.58 -33.89 14.99
C PRO A 118 18.34 -34.98 15.77
N ASP A 119 18.93 -35.96 15.08
CA ASP A 119 19.79 -36.98 15.71
C ASP A 119 21.16 -36.42 16.21
N ALA A 120 21.47 -35.17 15.88
CA ALA A 120 22.71 -34.47 16.25
C ALA A 120 22.46 -33.24 17.15
N ALA A 121 21.29 -33.16 17.80
CA ALA A 121 20.82 -32.07 18.69
C ALA A 121 20.12 -30.86 18.03
N GLY A 122 19.60 -30.99 16.80
CA GLY A 122 18.77 -29.96 16.16
C GLY A 122 17.29 -30.00 16.58
N SER A 123 16.59 -28.86 16.53
CA SER A 123 15.13 -28.81 16.72
C SER A 123 14.38 -29.06 15.40
N ASN A 124 13.23 -29.74 15.47
CA ASN A 124 12.37 -29.99 14.29
C ASN A 124 11.96 -28.66 13.59
N GLU A 125 11.82 -27.58 14.36
CA GLU A 125 11.48 -26.25 13.85
C GLU A 125 12.58 -25.64 12.99
N GLU A 126 13.85 -25.79 13.36
CA GLU A 126 14.99 -25.31 12.58
C GLU A 126 15.13 -26.06 11.26
N PHE A 127 14.80 -27.35 11.24
CA PHE A 127 14.81 -28.15 10.02
C PHE A 127 13.70 -27.75 9.05
N ILE A 128 12.48 -27.53 9.56
CA ILE A 128 11.36 -27.00 8.77
C ILE A 128 11.71 -25.62 8.21
N PHE A 129 12.32 -24.77 9.03
CA PHE A 129 12.77 -23.44 8.61
C PHE A 129 13.82 -23.50 7.49
N LEU A 130 14.83 -24.37 7.62
CA LEU A 130 15.85 -24.60 6.59
C LEU A 130 15.22 -25.08 5.27
N TYR A 131 14.26 -26.01 5.34
CA TYR A 131 13.55 -26.50 4.16
C TYR A 131 12.77 -25.38 3.45
N ASN A 132 12.06 -24.54 4.21
CA ASN A 132 11.30 -23.41 3.67
C ASN A 132 12.22 -22.39 2.96
N ILE A 133 13.39 -22.11 3.54
CA ILE A 133 14.40 -21.23 2.92
C ILE A 133 14.89 -21.81 1.59
N TYR A 134 15.21 -23.11 1.57
CA TYR A 134 15.68 -23.77 0.36
C TYR A 134 14.65 -23.70 -0.76
N GLN A 135 13.38 -23.98 -0.48
CA GLN A 135 12.29 -23.88 -1.45
C GLN A 135 12.13 -22.45 -1.99
N TYR A 136 12.20 -21.44 -1.10
CA TYR A 136 12.11 -20.04 -1.50
C TYR A 136 13.23 -19.63 -2.48
N LEU A 137 14.48 -19.94 -2.14
CA LEU A 137 15.65 -19.59 -2.97
C LEU A 137 15.69 -20.40 -4.27
N GLN A 138 15.21 -21.65 -4.26
CA GLN A 138 15.06 -22.44 -5.48
C GLN A 138 14.04 -21.82 -6.44
N ASN A 139 12.88 -21.39 -5.95
CA ASN A 139 11.88 -20.71 -6.77
C ASN A 139 12.38 -19.36 -7.31
N TYR A 140 13.19 -18.65 -6.53
CA TYR A 140 13.85 -17.43 -6.99
C TYR A 140 14.76 -17.68 -8.20
N LEU A 141 15.60 -18.73 -8.16
CA LEU A 141 16.47 -19.08 -9.29
C LEU A 141 15.67 -19.44 -10.55
N LEU A 142 14.57 -20.18 -10.43
CA LEU A 142 13.71 -20.53 -11.56
C LEU A 142 13.08 -19.28 -12.19
N THR A 143 12.59 -18.35 -11.37
CA THR A 143 11.95 -17.12 -11.86
C THR A 143 12.93 -16.19 -12.60
N GLN A 144 14.22 -16.24 -12.26
CA GLN A 144 15.26 -15.45 -12.96
C GLN A 144 15.67 -16.07 -14.31
N GLN A 145 15.37 -17.35 -14.57
CA GLN A 145 15.69 -18.03 -15.81
C GLN A 145 14.64 -17.82 -16.92
N ASP A 146 13.39 -17.49 -16.55
CA ASP A 146 12.27 -17.27 -17.48
C ASP A 146 12.20 -15.85 -18.07
N ILE A 147 13.23 -15.00 -17.86
CA ILE A 147 13.29 -13.60 -18.33
C ILE A 147 14.25 -13.44 -19.54
N VAL A 148 14.64 -14.54 -20.19
CA VAL A 148 15.46 -14.53 -21.43
C VAL A 148 14.65 -15.09 -22.59
#